data_AF-A0A6N7Y3H2-F1
#
_entry.id   AF-A0A6N7Y3H2-F1
#
_cell.length_a   1.000
_cell.length_b   1.000
_cell.length_c   1.000
_cell.angle_alpha   90.00
_cell.angle_beta   90.00
_cell.angle_gamma   90.00
#
_symmetry.space_group_name_H-M   'P 1'
#
loop_
_entity.id
_entity.type
_entity.pdbx_description
1 polymer ?
#
loop_
_entity_poly.entity_id
_entity_poly.type
_entity_poly.pdbx_seq_one_letter_code
_entity_poly.pdbx_strand_id
1 'polypeptide(L)'
;MKHIYSNYYKIDDKITELKKDILGVVLHDDAENYTAQNYITWLNNRIKKNELEKGWASVYIDQDTCYWFHPTQYTEWHCGNTFANTHYIGIERCQSKINGVLTDSAFMKVEEVSFWLAAAILKKYQLPVNRETVRIHKEFYDTECPARSWLIHLQQASNTLSNVNRLKDYFIYKIKYYYDDITKEDMKSIG
;
A
#
# COMPACT_ATOMS: atom_id res chain seq x y z
N MET A 1 -16.65 0.10 -1.15
CA MET A 1 -15.38 0.80 -1.48
C MET A 1 -15.53 1.49 -2.82
N LYS A 2 -15.21 2.79 -2.91
CA LYS A 2 -15.18 3.56 -4.16
C LYS A 2 -13.80 3.42 -4.81
N HIS A 3 -13.73 3.07 -6.10
CA HIS A 3 -12.48 3.00 -6.84
C HIS A 3 -12.36 4.20 -7.78
N ILE A 4 -11.22 4.90 -7.74
CA ILE A 4 -10.89 6.01 -8.64
C ILE A 4 -9.58 5.67 -9.33
N TYR A 5 -9.53 5.81 -10.65
CA TYR A 5 -8.34 5.51 -11.46
C TYR A 5 -7.80 6.78 -12.09
N SER A 6 -6.48 6.93 -12.08
CA SER A 6 -5.80 7.99 -12.82
C SER A 6 -5.93 7.79 -14.35
N ASN A 7 -5.45 8.77 -15.12
CA ASN A 7 -5.42 8.66 -16.57
C ASN A 7 -4.45 7.59 -17.09
N TYR A 8 -3.49 7.11 -16.29
CA TYR A 8 -2.54 6.06 -16.70
C TYR A 8 -3.21 4.70 -16.97
N TYR A 9 -4.46 4.53 -16.56
CA TYR A 9 -5.29 3.37 -16.90
C TYR A 9 -5.98 3.49 -18.28
N LYS A 10 -5.92 4.65 -18.93
CA LYS A 10 -6.62 4.95 -20.20
C LYS A 10 -5.68 5.25 -21.36
N ILE A 11 -4.43 5.61 -21.07
CA ILE A 11 -3.42 5.93 -22.07
C ILE A 11 -2.38 4.81 -22.12
N ASP A 12 -1.69 4.64 -23.24
CA ASP A 12 -0.64 3.62 -23.36
C ASP A 12 0.65 4.05 -22.65
N ASP A 13 0.97 5.34 -22.67
CA ASP A 13 2.17 5.91 -22.05
C ASP A 13 2.14 5.77 -20.52
N LYS A 14 3.20 5.22 -19.95
CA LYS A 14 3.32 4.93 -18.50
C LYS A 14 4.55 5.62 -17.95
N ILE A 15 4.50 5.94 -16.66
CA ILE A 15 5.61 6.62 -15.98
C ILE A 15 6.86 5.74 -15.98
N THR A 16 6.66 4.44 -15.84
CA THR A 16 7.71 3.45 -15.60
C THR A 16 7.51 2.21 -16.46
N GLU A 17 8.56 1.39 -16.52
CA GLU A 17 8.53 0.08 -17.14
C GLU A 17 7.76 -0.95 -16.30
N LEU A 18 7.37 -2.05 -16.95
CA LEU A 18 6.76 -3.20 -16.28
C LEU A 18 7.67 -3.73 -15.15
N LYS A 19 7.04 -4.22 -14.08
CA LYS A 19 7.73 -5.02 -13.05
C LYS A 19 8.26 -6.30 -13.70
N LYS A 20 9.39 -6.79 -13.20
CA LYS A 20 9.97 -8.05 -13.68
C LYS A 20 9.07 -9.23 -13.33
N ASP A 21 8.69 -9.27 -12.06
CA ASP A 21 7.74 -10.20 -11.47
C ASP A 21 6.93 -9.46 -10.41
N ILE A 22 5.78 -10.00 -10.01
CA ILE A 22 5.02 -9.51 -8.86
C ILE A 22 5.11 -10.54 -7.76
N LEU A 23 5.82 -10.19 -6.68
CA LEU A 23 6.12 -11.07 -5.55
C LEU A 23 5.20 -10.83 -4.36
N GLY A 24 4.47 -9.72 -4.33
CA GLY A 24 3.55 -9.42 -3.23
C GLY A 24 3.19 -7.94 -3.11
N VAL A 25 2.84 -7.55 -1.89
CA VAL A 25 2.47 -6.19 -1.52
C VAL A 25 3.37 -5.65 -0.41
N VAL A 26 3.60 -4.33 -0.41
CA VAL A 26 4.15 -3.59 0.72
C VAL A 26 3.05 -2.69 1.29
N LEU A 27 2.71 -2.89 2.56
CA LEU A 27 1.76 -2.04 3.28
C LEU A 27 2.51 -0.86 3.92
N HIS A 28 2.14 0.34 3.49
CA HIS A 28 2.68 1.61 3.94
C HIS A 28 1.66 2.39 4.78
N ASP A 29 2.19 3.31 5.58
CA ASP A 29 1.45 4.35 6.28
C ASP A 29 1.88 5.68 5.68
N ASP A 30 0.93 6.44 5.13
CA ASP A 30 1.21 7.63 4.33
C ASP A 30 1.89 8.78 5.12
N ALA A 31 1.86 8.70 6.45
CA ALA A 31 2.34 9.67 7.43
C ALA A 31 1.71 11.06 7.33
N GLU A 32 0.60 11.18 6.61
CA GLU A 32 -0.05 12.44 6.27
C GLU A 32 -1.49 12.47 6.80
N ASN A 33 -2.17 13.60 6.58
CA ASN A 33 -3.60 13.77 6.87
C ASN A 33 -4.46 13.67 5.59
N TYR A 34 -3.88 13.19 4.49
CA TYR A 34 -4.52 13.17 3.19
C TYR A 34 -5.45 11.98 3.05
N THR A 35 -6.68 12.22 2.58
CA THR A 35 -7.55 11.16 2.08
C THR A 35 -7.00 10.60 0.76
N ALA A 36 -7.49 9.45 0.30
CA ALA A 36 -7.11 8.90 -1.00
C ALA A 36 -7.41 9.88 -2.15
N GLN A 37 -8.49 10.67 -2.03
CA GLN A 37 -8.83 11.70 -3.03
C GLN A 37 -7.86 12.89 -3.01
N ASN A 38 -7.31 13.27 -1.85
CA ASN A 38 -6.29 14.33 -1.78
C ASN A 38 -5.04 13.96 -2.60
N TYR A 39 -4.69 12.67 -2.67
CA TYR A 39 -3.56 12.18 -3.45
C TYR A 39 -3.70 12.40 -4.96
N ILE A 40 -4.91 12.57 -5.49
CA ILE A 40 -5.13 12.93 -6.89
C ILE A 40 -4.45 14.27 -7.20
N THR A 41 -4.79 15.31 -6.43
CA THR A 41 -4.21 16.64 -6.60
C THR A 41 -2.72 16.65 -6.26
N TRP A 42 -2.33 15.94 -5.20
CA TRP A 42 -0.93 15.90 -4.76
C TRP A 42 -0.01 15.26 -5.80
N LEU A 43 -0.39 14.10 -6.37
CA LEU A 43 0.41 13.42 -7.40
C LEU A 43 0.43 14.20 -8.71
N ASN A 44 -0.69 14.81 -9.11
CA ASN A 44 -0.72 15.69 -10.29
C ASN A 44 0.22 16.90 -10.12
N ASN A 45 0.32 17.45 -8.91
CA ASN A 45 1.27 18.53 -8.63
C ASN A 45 2.72 18.04 -8.66
N ARG A 46 3.03 16.82 -8.17
CA ARG A 46 4.37 16.24 -8.32
C ARG A 46 4.76 16.03 -9.78
N ILE A 47 3.84 15.53 -10.62
CA ILE A 47 4.07 15.40 -12.07
C ILE A 47 4.41 16.77 -12.68
N LYS A 48 3.59 17.79 -12.42
CA LYS A 48 3.81 19.15 -12.97
C LYS A 48 5.14 19.76 -12.56
N LYS A 49 5.62 19.44 -11.35
CA LYS A 49 6.89 19.93 -10.81
C LYS A 49 8.09 19.04 -11.15
N ASN A 50 7.86 17.91 -11.83
CA ASN A 50 8.87 16.88 -12.06
C ASN A 50 9.52 16.39 -10.74
N GLU A 51 8.67 16.02 -9.77
CA GLU A 51 9.06 15.62 -8.40
C GLU A 51 8.62 14.19 -8.05
N LEU A 52 8.32 13.34 -9.05
CA LEU A 52 7.89 11.96 -8.79
C LEU A 52 8.99 11.13 -8.12
N GLU A 53 10.27 11.47 -8.31
CA GLU A 53 11.42 10.82 -7.68
C GLU A 53 11.39 10.87 -6.14
N LYS A 54 10.60 11.79 -5.57
CA LYS A 54 10.32 11.85 -4.13
C LYS A 54 9.39 10.73 -3.64
N GLY A 55 8.96 9.86 -4.54
CA GLY A 55 8.25 8.62 -4.26
C GLY A 55 6.75 8.64 -4.53
N TRP A 56 6.22 7.47 -4.89
CA TRP A 56 4.79 7.24 -5.12
C TRP A 56 4.50 5.74 -5.13
N ALA A 57 3.27 5.38 -4.78
CA ALA A 57 2.77 4.01 -4.80
C ALA A 57 1.67 3.83 -5.85
N SER A 58 1.33 2.58 -6.13
CA SER A 58 0.30 2.19 -7.10
C SER A 58 -1.09 2.59 -6.62
N VAL A 59 -1.36 2.45 -5.32
CA VAL A 59 -2.68 2.70 -4.73
C VAL A 59 -2.60 3.37 -3.36
N TYR A 60 -3.50 4.33 -3.15
CA TYR A 60 -3.73 5.07 -1.91
C TYR A 60 -5.14 4.73 -1.41
N ILE A 61 -5.28 4.33 -0.16
CA ILE A 61 -6.55 3.84 0.39
C ILE A 61 -6.90 4.55 1.70
N ASP A 62 -8.09 5.15 1.75
CA ASP A 62 -8.76 5.55 2.98
C ASP A 62 -9.94 4.60 3.26
N GLN A 63 -10.73 4.88 4.31
CA GLN A 63 -11.80 3.98 4.75
C GLN A 63 -12.83 3.64 3.65
N ASP A 64 -13.09 4.57 2.72
CA ASP A 64 -14.18 4.47 1.76
C ASP A 64 -13.73 4.56 0.29
N THR A 65 -12.48 4.97 0.04
CA THR A 65 -11.93 5.21 -1.31
C THR A 65 -10.57 4.53 -1.51
N CYS A 66 -10.43 3.84 -2.65
CA CYS A 66 -9.16 3.47 -3.25
C CYS A 66 -8.87 4.38 -4.45
N TYR A 67 -7.76 5.12 -4.39
CA TYR A 67 -7.23 5.84 -5.54
C TYR A 67 -6.05 5.07 -6.15
N TRP A 68 -6.27 4.57 -7.36
CA TRP A 68 -5.29 3.86 -8.18
C TRP A 68 -4.53 4.86 -9.05
N PHE A 69 -3.31 5.18 -8.63
CA PHE A 69 -2.47 6.15 -9.34
C PHE A 69 -1.82 5.55 -10.58
N HIS A 70 -1.32 4.31 -10.52
CA HIS A 70 -0.65 3.67 -11.65
C HIS A 70 -0.99 2.18 -11.68
N PRO A 71 -1.06 1.52 -12.87
CA PRO A 71 -1.36 0.09 -12.93
C PRO A 71 -0.30 -0.75 -12.23
N THR A 72 -0.75 -1.75 -11.47
CA THR A 72 0.08 -2.52 -10.54
C THR A 72 1.13 -3.39 -11.22
N GLN A 73 1.01 -3.64 -12.53
CA GLN A 73 2.04 -4.33 -13.31
C GLN A 73 3.28 -3.48 -13.61
N TYR A 74 3.29 -2.19 -13.27
CA TYR A 74 4.43 -1.30 -13.52
C TYR A 74 5.20 -0.96 -12.26
N THR A 75 6.48 -0.67 -12.43
CA THR A 75 7.40 -0.29 -11.34
C THR A 75 6.89 0.98 -10.66
N GLU A 76 7.03 1.07 -9.35
CA GLU A 76 6.67 2.27 -8.57
C GLU A 76 7.85 2.67 -7.69
N TRP A 77 7.86 3.91 -7.18
CA TRP A 77 8.99 4.42 -6.38
C TRP A 77 8.57 4.58 -4.92
N HIS A 78 8.14 3.50 -4.29
CA HIS A 78 7.50 3.52 -2.97
C HIS A 78 8.44 3.16 -1.80
N CYS A 79 9.52 2.42 -2.05
CA CYS A 79 10.35 1.86 -0.97
C CYS A 79 11.76 2.45 -0.85
N GLY A 80 12.19 3.34 -1.76
CA GLY A 80 13.60 3.76 -1.80
C GLY A 80 14.58 2.60 -2.04
N ASN A 81 14.08 1.46 -2.54
CA ASN A 81 14.82 0.23 -2.75
C ASN A 81 14.42 -0.36 -4.11
N THR A 82 15.39 -0.55 -5.00
CA THR A 82 15.15 -0.99 -6.38
C THR A 82 14.43 -2.34 -6.45
N PHE A 83 14.81 -3.30 -5.60
CA PHE A 83 14.18 -4.62 -5.62
C PHE A 83 12.71 -4.53 -5.22
N ALA A 84 12.41 -3.86 -4.10
CA ALA A 84 11.04 -3.67 -3.65
C ALA A 84 10.18 -2.96 -4.71
N ASN A 85 10.66 -1.83 -5.23
CA ASN A 85 10.01 -1.01 -6.25
C ASN A 85 9.62 -1.79 -7.52
N THR A 86 10.48 -2.73 -7.94
CA THR A 86 10.35 -3.49 -9.18
C THR A 86 9.66 -4.85 -9.02
N HIS A 87 9.30 -5.25 -7.79
CA HIS A 87 8.71 -6.57 -7.52
C HIS A 87 7.48 -6.57 -6.61
N TYR A 88 7.26 -5.53 -5.81
CA TYR A 88 6.11 -5.47 -4.90
C TYR A 88 5.18 -4.33 -5.29
N ILE A 89 3.91 -4.48 -4.94
CA ILE A 89 2.87 -3.46 -5.12
C ILE A 89 2.76 -2.63 -3.83
N GLY A 90 2.94 -1.33 -3.93
CA GLY A 90 2.78 -0.39 -2.82
C GLY A 90 1.30 -0.05 -2.55
N ILE A 91 0.89 -0.22 -1.29
CA ILE A 91 -0.43 0.21 -0.79
C ILE A 91 -0.21 1.23 0.33
N GLU A 92 -0.60 2.48 0.09
CA GLU A 92 -0.48 3.58 1.04
C GLU A 92 -1.78 3.73 1.84
N ARG A 93 -1.74 3.42 3.14
CA ARG A 93 -2.88 3.66 4.04
C ARG A 93 -2.91 5.13 4.40
N CYS A 94 -3.97 5.79 3.96
CA CYS A 94 -4.16 7.23 4.08
C CYS A 94 -4.46 7.68 5.51
N GLN A 95 -4.17 8.95 5.79
CA GLN A 95 -4.48 9.62 7.06
C GLN A 95 -3.78 8.98 8.28
N SER A 96 -2.60 8.41 8.04
CA SER A 96 -1.85 7.65 9.03
C SER A 96 -0.91 8.52 9.88
N LYS A 97 -0.97 9.85 9.79
CA LYS A 97 -0.16 10.71 10.65
C LYS A 97 -0.44 10.42 12.14
N ILE A 98 0.61 10.14 12.91
CA ILE A 98 0.52 10.00 14.37
C ILE A 98 0.03 11.33 14.96
N ASN A 99 -0.97 11.27 15.85
CA ASN A 99 -1.68 12.46 16.35
C ASN A 99 -2.29 13.32 15.22
N GLY A 100 -2.66 12.69 14.10
CA GLY A 100 -3.29 13.32 12.94
C GLY A 100 -4.81 13.41 13.05
N VAL A 101 -5.47 13.53 11.91
CA VAL A 101 -6.92 13.73 11.80
C VAL A 101 -7.76 12.52 12.24
N LEU A 102 -7.22 11.32 12.13
CA LEU A 102 -7.88 10.10 12.61
C LEU A 102 -7.42 9.76 14.03
N THR A 103 -8.32 9.19 14.83
CA THR A 103 -7.96 8.44 16.04
C THR A 103 -7.39 7.08 15.65
N ASP A 104 -6.71 6.38 16.57
CA ASP A 104 -6.18 5.05 16.28
C ASP A 104 -7.28 4.06 15.92
N SER A 105 -8.41 4.09 16.64
CA SER A 105 -9.58 3.27 16.31
C SER A 105 -10.18 3.56 14.93
N ALA A 106 -10.08 4.80 14.45
CA ALA A 106 -10.54 5.16 13.11
C ALA A 106 -9.52 4.74 12.05
N PHE A 107 -8.22 4.91 12.31
CA PHE A 107 -7.16 4.44 11.41
C PHE A 107 -7.16 2.91 11.26
N MET A 108 -7.46 2.16 12.32
CA MET A 108 -7.63 0.70 12.22
C MET A 108 -8.75 0.28 11.26
N LYS A 109 -9.75 1.14 10.99
CA LYS A 109 -10.74 0.87 9.93
C LYS A 109 -10.15 1.03 8.53
N VAL A 110 -9.19 1.94 8.36
CA VAL A 110 -8.39 2.08 7.13
C VAL A 110 -7.48 0.86 6.96
N GLU A 111 -6.86 0.37 8.04
CA GLU A 111 -6.11 -0.90 8.00
C GLU A 111 -7.00 -2.06 7.57
N GLU A 112 -8.22 -2.16 8.12
CA GLU A 112 -9.13 -3.26 7.79
C GLU A 112 -9.43 -3.33 6.29
N VAL A 113 -9.76 -2.20 5.67
CA VAL A 113 -10.04 -2.16 4.23
C VAL A 113 -8.77 -2.34 3.39
N SER A 114 -7.59 -1.98 3.89
CA SER A 114 -6.34 -2.24 3.19
C SER A 114 -5.94 -3.72 3.26
N PHE A 115 -6.30 -4.44 4.32
CA PHE A 115 -6.11 -5.90 4.39
C PHE A 115 -6.99 -6.62 3.38
N TRP A 116 -8.25 -6.20 3.21
CA TRP A 116 -9.11 -6.72 2.15
C TRP A 116 -8.51 -6.43 0.77
N LEU A 117 -8.04 -5.21 0.53
CA LEU A 117 -7.40 -4.82 -0.74
C LEU A 117 -6.14 -5.66 -1.02
N ALA A 118 -5.29 -5.85 -0.01
CA ALA A 118 -4.10 -6.70 -0.12
C ALA A 118 -4.47 -8.16 -0.44
N ALA A 119 -5.52 -8.70 0.20
CA ALA A 119 -6.04 -10.03 -0.11
C ALA A 119 -6.49 -10.12 -1.57
N ALA A 120 -7.24 -9.13 -2.06
CA ALA A 120 -7.71 -9.08 -3.43
C ALA A 120 -6.56 -9.01 -4.46
N ILE A 121 -5.53 -8.21 -4.19
CA ILE A 121 -4.32 -8.12 -5.02
C ILE A 121 -3.58 -9.46 -5.03
N LEU A 122 -3.31 -10.05 -3.86
CA LEU A 122 -2.61 -11.33 -3.78
C LEU A 122 -3.39 -12.45 -4.49
N LYS A 123 -4.73 -12.46 -4.37
CA LYS A 123 -5.58 -13.42 -5.08
C LYS A 123 -5.51 -13.23 -6.60
N LYS A 124 -5.59 -11.98 -7.09
CA LYS A 124 -5.48 -11.63 -8.52
C LYS A 124 -4.18 -12.14 -9.13
N TYR A 125 -3.08 -12.00 -8.41
CA TYR A 125 -1.76 -12.47 -8.85
C TYR A 125 -1.44 -13.92 -8.45
N GLN A 126 -2.40 -14.66 -7.90
CA GLN A 126 -2.24 -16.07 -7.48
C GLN A 126 -1.08 -16.28 -6.49
N LEU A 127 -0.87 -15.30 -5.61
CA LEU A 127 0.18 -15.31 -4.60
C LEU A 127 -0.34 -15.81 -3.25
N PRO A 128 0.43 -16.62 -2.50
CA PRO A 128 0.06 -17.05 -1.16
C PRO A 128 0.07 -15.87 -0.18
N VAL A 129 -0.60 -15.98 0.96
CA VAL A 129 -0.52 -14.98 2.05
C VAL A 129 0.49 -15.44 3.11
N ASN A 130 1.70 -14.90 3.06
CA ASN A 130 2.79 -15.23 3.98
C ASN A 130 3.79 -14.07 4.15
N ARG A 131 4.88 -14.28 4.89
CA ARG A 131 5.89 -13.25 5.17
C ARG A 131 6.71 -12.83 3.95
N GLU A 132 6.72 -13.60 2.87
CA GLU A 132 7.41 -13.22 1.63
C GLU A 132 6.54 -12.36 0.73
N THR A 133 5.21 -12.51 0.79
CA THR A 133 4.26 -11.79 -0.08
C THR A 133 3.59 -10.61 0.61
N VAL A 134 3.58 -10.56 1.95
CA VAL A 134 3.09 -9.43 2.74
C VAL A 134 4.28 -8.79 3.44
N ARG A 135 4.68 -7.60 2.97
CA ARG A 135 5.90 -6.91 3.41
C ARG A 135 5.59 -5.52 3.98
N ILE A 136 6.58 -4.96 4.66
CA ILE A 136 6.53 -3.58 5.18
C ILE A 136 7.80 -2.80 4.81
N HIS A 137 7.71 -1.47 4.72
CA HIS A 137 8.80 -0.63 4.20
C HIS A 137 10.10 -0.73 5.02
N LYS A 138 10.00 -0.83 6.35
CA LYS A 138 11.13 -1.09 7.28
C LYS A 138 12.03 -2.28 6.88
N GLU A 139 11.57 -3.21 6.06
CA GLU A 139 12.39 -4.33 5.57
C GLU A 139 13.38 -3.94 4.46
N PHE A 140 13.14 -2.82 3.78
CA PHE A 140 13.84 -2.45 2.55
C PHE A 140 14.65 -1.17 2.65
N TYR A 141 14.36 -0.33 3.65
CA TYR A 141 14.98 0.97 3.85
C TYR A 141 15.01 1.34 5.34
N ASP A 142 15.94 2.21 5.72
CA ASP A 142 15.99 2.76 7.08
C ASP A 142 14.93 3.87 7.22
N THR A 143 13.75 3.48 7.72
CA THR A 143 12.55 4.33 7.78
C THR A 143 11.67 3.99 8.98
N GLU A 144 10.79 4.91 9.34
CA GLU A 144 9.73 4.67 10.31
C GLU A 144 8.47 4.01 9.72
N CYS A 145 8.34 3.94 8.39
CA CYS A 145 7.16 3.36 7.74
C CYS A 145 7.05 1.83 7.95
N PRO A 146 5.90 1.28 8.39
CA PRO A 146 4.62 1.96 8.66
C PRO A 146 4.48 2.45 10.12
N ALA A 147 4.65 3.75 10.35
CA ALA A 147 4.87 4.31 11.69
C ALA A 147 3.65 4.19 12.62
N ARG A 148 2.44 4.39 12.09
CA ARG A 148 1.22 4.41 12.92
C ARG A 148 0.76 3.00 13.26
N SER A 149 0.80 2.10 12.30
CA SER A 149 0.57 0.67 12.51
C SER A 149 1.58 0.10 13.49
N TRP A 150 2.85 0.49 13.37
CA TRP A 150 3.90 0.10 14.32
C TRP A 150 3.55 0.56 15.73
N LEU A 151 3.17 1.82 15.91
CA LEU A 151 2.80 2.37 17.21
C LEU A 151 1.57 1.68 17.82
N ILE A 152 0.51 1.45 17.03
CA ILE A 152 -0.73 0.83 17.53
C ILE A 152 -0.48 -0.61 17.98
N HIS A 153 0.19 -1.40 17.14
CA HIS A 153 0.28 -2.86 17.36
C HIS A 153 1.51 -3.27 18.17
N LEU A 154 2.56 -2.46 18.17
CA LEU A 154 3.83 -2.77 18.84
C LEU A 154 4.29 -1.68 19.81
N GLN A 155 3.58 -0.56 19.94
CA GLN A 155 3.97 0.57 20.79
C GLN A 155 5.34 1.12 20.36
N GLN A 156 6.18 1.52 21.31
CA GLN A 156 7.54 2.03 21.05
C GLN A 156 8.58 0.90 20.92
N ALA A 157 8.20 -0.24 20.32
CA ALA A 157 9.11 -1.35 20.13
C ALA A 157 10.27 -0.97 19.20
N SER A 158 11.48 -1.45 19.52
CA SER A 158 12.66 -1.26 18.67
C SER A 158 12.53 -1.97 17.33
N ASN A 159 13.17 -1.42 16.29
CA ASN A 159 13.18 -2.00 14.95
C ASN A 159 14.06 -3.25 14.87
N THR A 160 13.53 -4.38 15.33
CA THR A 160 14.18 -5.70 15.27
C THR A 160 13.43 -6.60 14.30
N LEU A 161 14.13 -7.61 13.73
CA LEU A 161 13.49 -8.62 12.89
C LEU A 161 12.30 -9.31 13.60
N SER A 162 12.40 -9.52 14.91
CA SER A 162 11.30 -10.09 15.71
C SER A 162 10.06 -9.19 15.69
N ASN A 163 10.23 -7.89 15.93
CA ASN A 163 9.12 -6.93 15.92
C ASN A 163 8.55 -6.71 14.51
N VAL A 164 9.40 -6.64 13.49
CA VAL A 164 8.99 -6.64 12.08
C VAL A 164 8.10 -7.84 11.77
N ASN A 165 8.54 -9.05 12.15
CA ASN A 165 7.76 -10.26 11.93
C ASN A 165 6.45 -10.27 12.71
N ARG A 166 6.41 -9.76 13.94
CA ARG A 166 5.16 -9.65 14.73
C ARG A 166 4.11 -8.78 14.04
N LEU A 167 4.51 -7.62 13.49
CA LEU A 167 3.58 -6.77 12.74
C LEU A 167 3.11 -7.44 11.44
N LYS A 168 4.03 -8.06 10.70
CA LYS A 168 3.70 -8.80 9.47
C LYS A 168 2.76 -9.96 9.76
N ASP A 169 2.97 -10.70 10.85
CA ASP A 169 2.09 -11.81 11.24
C ASP A 169 0.67 -11.34 11.53
N TYR A 170 0.52 -10.19 12.18
CA TYR A 170 -0.79 -9.55 12.37
C TYR A 170 -1.44 -9.19 11.02
N PHE A 171 -0.70 -8.55 10.11
CA PHE A 171 -1.21 -8.24 8.77
C PHE A 171 -1.60 -9.50 8.00
N ILE A 172 -0.75 -10.54 8.03
CA ILE A 172 -1.01 -11.84 7.38
C ILE A 172 -2.27 -12.48 7.95
N TYR A 173 -2.45 -12.47 9.27
CA TYR A 173 -3.65 -13.00 9.92
C TYR A 173 -4.91 -12.30 9.40
N LYS A 174 -4.89 -10.96 9.32
CA LYS A 174 -6.01 -10.15 8.84
C LYS A 174 -6.26 -10.32 7.33
N ILE A 175 -5.22 -10.41 6.52
CA ILE A 175 -5.34 -10.62 5.07
C ILE A 175 -5.88 -12.03 4.77
N LYS A 176 -5.41 -13.06 5.50
CA LYS A 176 -5.92 -14.43 5.35
C LYS A 176 -7.40 -14.54 5.60
N TYR A 177 -7.92 -13.80 6.58
CA TYR A 177 -9.35 -13.75 6.87
C TYR A 177 -10.20 -13.41 5.63
N TYR A 178 -9.70 -12.54 4.74
CA TYR A 178 -10.40 -12.16 3.52
C TYR A 178 -10.06 -13.01 2.29
N TYR A 179 -8.88 -13.61 2.25
CA TYR A 179 -8.28 -14.16 1.04
C TYR A 179 -9.12 -15.23 0.34
N ASP A 180 -9.80 -16.10 1.09
CA ASP A 180 -10.60 -17.18 0.51
C ASP A 180 -11.98 -16.70 0.01
N ASP A 181 -12.48 -15.60 0.58
CA ASP A 181 -13.77 -15.01 0.22
C ASP A 181 -13.67 -14.02 -0.96
N ILE A 182 -12.45 -13.66 -1.40
CA ILE A 182 -12.26 -12.83 -2.60
C ILE A 182 -12.82 -13.54 -3.83
N THR A 183 -13.81 -12.92 -4.45
CA THR A 183 -14.46 -13.42 -5.66
C THR A 183 -13.77 -12.94 -6.93
N LYS A 184 -14.14 -13.55 -8.06
CA LYS A 184 -13.73 -13.05 -9.38
C LYS A 184 -14.24 -11.65 -9.67
N GLU A 185 -15.39 -11.27 -9.12
CA GLU A 185 -15.95 -9.92 -9.32
C GLU A 185 -15.13 -8.89 -8.56
N ASP A 186 -14.75 -9.19 -7.31
CA ASP A 186 -13.91 -8.31 -6.50
C ASP A 186 -12.58 -7.98 -7.21
N MET A 187 -11.98 -8.97 -7.89
CA MET A 187 -10.72 -8.79 -8.60
C MET A 187 -10.82 -7.96 -9.90
N LYS A 188 -12.01 -7.77 -10.49
CA LYS A 188 -12.16 -6.97 -11.72
C LYS A 188 -11.88 -5.49 -11.50
N SER A 189 -12.13 -4.99 -10.29
CA SER A 189 -11.91 -3.59 -9.91
C SER A 189 -10.56 -3.35 -9.22
N ILE A 190 -9.62 -4.31 -9.28
CA ILE A 190 -8.30 -4.19 -8.66
C ILE A 190 -7.27 -3.96 -9.75
N GLY A 191 -6.42 -2.93 -9.58
CA GLY A 191 -5.22 -2.67 -10.38
C GLY A 191 -5.38 -2.97 -11.85
#